data_AF-A0A1G0D181-F1
#
_entry.id   AF-A0A1G0D181-F1
#
_cell.length_a   1.000
_cell.length_b   1.000
_cell.length_c   1.000
_cell.angle_alpha   90.00
_cell.angle_beta   90.00
_cell.angle_gamma   90.00
#
_symmetry.space_group_name_H-M   'P 1'
#
loop_
_entity.id
_entity.type
_entity.pdbx_description
1 polymer ?
#
loop_
_entity_poly.entity_id
_entity_poly.type
_entity_poly.pdbx_seq_one_letter_code
_entity_poly.pdbx_strand_id
1 'polypeptide(L)'
;MKNLAHHIASLAITAWVGGLWAIGYAVTILFRAQPDKQLAGMLSGHMFAVTSYVGIVCGAYLLLYRLAISGKAAVREWLFWLVAAMLVITLLLEFGVYPLMAEIRLQAHSPDVMQSAVAESYKMWHGISSILYLVESLLGAALVIKSMQKPA
;
A
#
# COMPACT_ATOMS: atom_id res chain seq x y z
N MET A 1 6.51 14.39 26.36
CA MET A 1 6.38 13.14 25.59
C MET A 1 5.16 13.11 24.65
N LYS A 2 3.97 13.61 25.06
CA LYS A 2 2.76 13.63 24.20
C LYS A 2 2.96 14.35 22.84
N ASN A 3 3.69 15.46 22.82
CA ASN A 3 4.00 16.18 21.58
C ASN A 3 4.91 15.38 20.64
N LEU A 4 5.91 14.68 21.16
CA LEU A 4 6.82 13.87 20.33
C LEU A 4 6.06 12.74 19.63
N ALA A 5 5.21 12.01 20.36
CA ALA A 5 4.42 10.91 19.80
C ALA A 5 3.44 11.39 18.72
N HIS A 6 2.85 12.58 18.90
CA HIS A 6 2.01 13.22 17.89
C HIS A 6 2.78 13.56 16.61
N HIS A 7 3.97 14.15 16.74
CA HIS A 7 4.81 14.47 15.58
C HIS A 7 5.27 13.21 14.84
N ILE A 8 5.60 12.14 15.57
CA ILE A 8 5.93 10.84 14.96
C ILE A 8 4.72 10.27 14.22
N ALA A 9 3.50 10.41 14.78
CA ALA A 9 2.28 9.98 14.08
C ALA A 9 2.07 10.76 12.76
N SER A 10 2.30 12.07 12.75
CA SER A 10 2.25 12.86 11.51
C SER A 10 3.31 12.40 10.50
N LEU A 11 4.54 12.15 10.93
CA LEU A 11 5.61 11.64 10.07
C LEU A 11 5.27 10.24 9.52
N ALA A 12 4.66 9.37 10.33
CA ALA A 12 4.23 8.04 9.89
C ALA A 12 3.13 8.12 8.83
N ILE A 13 2.16 9.02 8.99
CA ILE A 13 1.12 9.28 7.97
C ILE A 13 1.78 9.78 6.68
N THR A 14 2.70 10.75 6.77
CA THR A 14 3.40 11.29 5.61
C THR A 14 4.25 10.23 4.90
N ALA A 15 4.99 9.40 5.66
CA ALA A 15 5.82 8.34 5.09
C ALA A 15 4.98 7.28 4.38
N TRP A 16 3.87 6.85 4.97
CA TRP A 16 3.00 5.84 4.38
C TRP A 16 2.24 6.37 3.17
N VAL A 17 1.45 7.45 3.33
CA VAL A 17 0.61 7.98 2.25
C VAL A 17 1.47 8.59 1.14
N GLY A 18 2.51 9.34 1.50
CA GLY A 18 3.43 9.92 0.54
C GLY A 18 4.22 8.86 -0.23
N GLY A 19 4.69 7.81 0.45
CA GLY A 19 5.37 6.68 -0.18
C GLY A 19 4.46 5.95 -1.16
N LEU A 20 3.21 5.72 -0.77
CA LEU A 20 2.21 5.06 -1.61
C LEU A 20 1.94 5.86 -2.91
N TRP A 21 1.75 7.17 -2.83
CA TRP A 21 1.59 7.95 -4.07
C TRP A 21 2.86 8.00 -4.90
N ALA A 22 4.02 8.20 -4.26
CA ALA A 22 5.31 8.27 -4.94
C ALA A 22 5.60 7.00 -5.75
N ILE A 23 5.38 5.82 -5.17
CA ILE A 23 5.61 4.55 -5.86
C ILE A 23 4.61 4.32 -6.99
N GLY A 24 3.34 4.69 -6.83
CA GLY A 24 2.35 4.62 -7.92
C GLY A 24 2.80 5.38 -9.18
N TYR A 25 3.31 6.60 -9.02
CA TYR A 25 3.86 7.38 -10.13
C TYR A 25 5.19 6.81 -10.65
N ALA A 26 6.09 6.40 -9.74
CA ALA A 26 7.41 5.89 -10.10
C ALA A 26 7.32 4.61 -10.93
N VAL A 27 6.40 3.70 -10.61
CA VAL A 27 6.16 2.47 -11.38
C VAL A 27 5.65 2.80 -12.79
N THR A 28 4.76 3.79 -12.94
CA THR A 28 4.29 4.23 -14.26
C THR A 28 5.43 4.73 -15.14
N ILE A 29 6.34 5.52 -14.55
CA ILE A 29 7.53 6.02 -15.25
C ILE A 29 8.48 4.87 -15.59
N LEU A 30 8.69 3.94 -14.64
CA LEU A 30 9.57 2.79 -14.80
C LEU A 30 9.15 1.93 -15.99
N PHE A 31 7.87 1.60 -16.11
CA PHE A 31 7.36 0.82 -17.25
C PHE A 31 7.44 1.55 -18.59
N ARG A 32 7.48 2.89 -18.61
CA ARG A 32 7.69 3.68 -19.83
C ARG A 32 9.17 3.79 -20.19
N ALA A 33 10.03 3.98 -19.21
CA ALA A 33 11.46 4.23 -19.40
C ALA A 33 12.28 2.94 -19.59
N GLN A 34 11.85 1.80 -19.06
CA GLN A 34 12.54 0.53 -19.21
C GLN A 34 12.17 -0.20 -20.51
N PRO A 35 13.16 -0.53 -21.38
CA PRO A 35 12.94 -1.36 -22.56
C PRO A 35 12.54 -2.79 -22.19
N ASP A 36 13.13 -3.34 -21.12
CA ASP A 36 12.82 -4.66 -20.61
C ASP A 36 11.62 -4.58 -19.64
N LYS A 37 10.46 -5.08 -20.12
CA LYS A 37 9.21 -5.11 -19.34
C LYS A 37 9.27 -6.13 -18.18
N GLN A 38 10.07 -7.17 -18.31
CA GLN A 38 10.23 -8.18 -17.27
C GLN A 38 11.05 -7.60 -16.11
N LEU A 39 12.14 -6.90 -16.42
CA LEU A 39 12.92 -6.17 -15.42
C LEU A 39 12.08 -5.08 -14.73
N ALA A 40 11.32 -4.29 -15.50
CA ALA A 40 10.41 -3.28 -14.94
C ALA A 40 9.37 -3.90 -13.98
N GLY A 41 8.82 -5.06 -14.34
CA GLY A 41 7.88 -5.82 -13.52
C GLY A 41 8.48 -6.50 -12.30
N MET A 42 9.80 -6.72 -12.27
CA MET A 42 10.52 -7.24 -11.11
C MET A 42 10.81 -6.11 -10.13
N LEU A 43 11.33 -4.99 -10.64
CA LEU A 43 11.67 -3.83 -9.83
C LEU A 43 10.43 -3.15 -9.23
N SER A 44 9.32 -3.07 -9.97
CA SER A 44 8.05 -2.58 -9.43
C SER A 44 7.57 -3.45 -8.25
N GLY A 45 7.71 -4.77 -8.33
CA GLY A 45 7.41 -5.68 -7.24
C GLY A 45 8.23 -5.36 -5.98
N HIS A 46 9.53 -5.13 -6.11
CA HIS A 46 10.37 -4.71 -4.98
C HIS A 46 9.97 -3.35 -4.41
N MET A 47 9.63 -2.38 -5.26
CA MET A 47 9.17 -1.06 -4.81
C MET A 47 7.86 -1.15 -4.01
N PHE A 48 6.93 -1.98 -4.47
CA PHE A 48 5.69 -2.24 -3.74
C PHE A 48 5.96 -2.95 -2.41
N ALA A 49 6.79 -4.00 -2.37
CA ALA A 49 7.12 -4.71 -1.15
C ALA A 49 7.70 -3.78 -0.07
N VAL A 50 8.67 -2.93 -0.44
CA VAL A 50 9.23 -1.93 0.48
C VAL A 50 8.13 -0.98 1.01
N THR A 51 7.24 -0.53 0.12
CA THR A 51 6.13 0.34 0.51
C THR A 51 5.14 -0.37 1.43
N SER A 52 4.85 -1.64 1.19
CA SER A 52 4.01 -2.47 2.05
C SER A 52 4.60 -2.59 3.44
N TYR A 53 5.89 -2.90 3.57
CA TYR A 53 6.55 -2.99 4.87
C TYR A 53 6.55 -1.66 5.62
N VAL A 54 6.82 -0.55 4.93
CA VAL A 54 6.72 0.80 5.52
C VAL A 54 5.28 1.07 5.97
N GLY A 55 4.30 0.72 5.15
CA GLY A 55 2.87 0.85 5.48
C GLY A 55 2.46 0.02 6.68
N ILE A 56 2.93 -1.22 6.78
CA ILE A 56 2.67 -2.10 7.93
C ILE A 56 3.23 -1.50 9.22
N VAL A 57 4.48 -1.05 9.21
CA VAL A 57 5.11 -0.42 10.38
C VAL A 57 4.37 0.87 10.77
N CYS A 58 4.06 1.73 9.80
CA CYS A 58 3.35 2.99 10.04
C CYS A 58 1.92 2.74 10.55
N GLY A 59 1.19 1.83 9.92
CA GLY A 59 -0.18 1.48 10.30
C GLY A 59 -0.26 0.85 11.69
N ALA A 60 0.62 -0.09 12.00
CA ALA A 60 0.71 -0.67 13.33
C ALA A 60 1.01 0.39 14.40
N TYR A 61 1.99 1.26 14.14
CA TYR A 61 2.31 2.37 15.05
C TYR A 61 1.12 3.31 15.26
N LEU A 62 0.40 3.69 14.20
CA LEU A 62 -0.75 4.59 14.27
C LEU A 62 -1.92 3.99 15.07
N LEU A 63 -2.18 2.69 14.92
CA LEU A 63 -3.20 1.99 15.71
C LEU A 63 -2.81 1.91 17.19
N LEU A 64 -1.57 1.55 17.49
CA LEU A 64 -1.05 1.52 18.86
C LEU A 64 -1.07 2.90 19.51
N TYR A 65 -0.68 3.94 18.77
CA TYR A 65 -0.73 5.32 19.22
C TYR A 65 -2.15 5.75 19.60
N ARG A 66 -3.16 5.41 18.79
CA ARG A 66 -4.56 5.71 19.10
C ARG A 66 -5.07 4.95 20.32
N LEU A 67 -4.74 3.66 20.42
CA LEU A 67 -5.09 2.85 21.58
C LEU A 67 -4.41 3.35 22.87
N ALA A 68 -3.17 3.83 22.77
CA ALA A 68 -2.44 4.37 23.93
C ALA A 68 -3.02 5.71 24.43
N ILE A 69 -3.60 6.53 23.54
CA ILE A 69 -4.18 7.83 23.91
C ILE A 69 -5.64 7.72 24.34
N SER A 70 -6.46 7.04 23.54
CA SER A 70 -7.92 6.98 23.73
C SER A 70 -8.39 5.66 24.36
N GLY A 71 -7.50 4.70 24.61
CA GLY A 71 -7.86 3.40 25.19
C GLY A 71 -8.91 2.66 24.35
N LYS A 72 -9.90 2.08 25.02
CA LYS A 72 -11.04 1.40 24.37
C LYS A 72 -11.92 2.36 23.56
N ALA A 73 -11.89 3.67 23.83
CA ALA A 73 -12.65 4.64 23.06
C ALA A 73 -12.10 4.83 21.64
N ALA A 74 -10.82 4.48 21.40
CA ALA A 74 -10.20 4.52 20.07
C ALA A 74 -10.98 3.70 19.03
N VAL A 75 -11.55 2.56 19.43
CA VAL A 75 -12.30 1.66 18.53
C VAL A 75 -13.61 2.29 18.05
N ARG A 76 -14.10 3.31 18.75
CA ARG A 76 -15.26 4.10 18.35
C ARG A 76 -14.90 5.25 17.40
N GLU A 77 -13.60 5.58 17.26
CA GLU A 77 -13.15 6.63 16.36
C GLU A 77 -13.12 6.13 14.92
N TRP A 78 -13.73 6.89 14.01
CA TRP A 78 -13.69 6.62 12.57
C TRP A 78 -12.25 6.49 12.04
N LEU A 79 -11.33 7.30 12.55
CA LEU A 79 -9.93 7.28 12.13
C LEU A 79 -9.21 5.96 12.47
N PHE A 80 -9.60 5.26 13.54
CA PHE A 80 -9.04 3.95 13.86
C PHE A 80 -9.40 2.93 12.76
N TRP A 81 -10.67 2.89 12.36
CA TRP A 81 -11.14 2.01 11.29
C TRP A 81 -10.55 2.37 9.94
N LEU A 82 -10.32 3.64 9.67
CA LEU A 82 -9.66 4.07 8.43
C LEU A 82 -8.22 3.53 8.34
N VAL A 83 -7.42 3.73 9.40
CA VAL A 83 -6.04 3.20 9.47
C VAL A 83 -6.03 1.67 9.42
N ALA A 84 -6.96 1.02 10.13
CA ALA A 84 -7.08 -0.44 10.11
C ALA A 84 -7.46 -0.97 8.72
N ALA A 85 -8.40 -0.33 8.02
CA ALA A 85 -8.79 -0.70 6.67
C ALA A 85 -7.63 -0.56 5.68
N MET A 86 -6.88 0.55 5.75
CA MET A 86 -5.66 0.72 4.95
C MET A 86 -4.66 -0.39 5.22
N LEU A 87 -4.38 -0.69 6.50
CA LEU A 87 -3.44 -1.73 6.89
C LEU A 87 -3.87 -3.13 6.38
N VAL A 88 -5.17 -3.44 6.45
CA VAL A 88 -5.71 -4.69 5.90
C VAL A 88 -5.49 -4.76 4.39
N ILE A 89 -5.72 -3.67 3.65
CA ILE A 89 -5.46 -3.62 2.21
C ILE A 89 -3.97 -3.85 1.92
N THR A 90 -3.07 -3.17 2.65
CA THR A 90 -1.61 -3.37 2.50
C THR A 90 -1.23 -4.83 2.72
N LEU A 91 -1.78 -5.49 3.73
CA LEU A 91 -1.51 -6.90 4.03
C LEU A 91 -2.06 -7.83 2.94
N LEU A 92 -3.26 -7.56 2.42
CA LEU A 92 -3.85 -8.34 1.33
C LEU A 92 -3.04 -8.20 0.03
N LEU A 93 -2.50 -7.00 -0.24
CA LEU A 93 -1.61 -6.78 -1.37
C LEU A 93 -0.30 -7.57 -1.21
N GLU A 94 0.36 -7.43 -0.06
CA GLU A 94 1.67 -8.01 0.21
C GLU A 94 1.65 -9.54 0.32
N PHE A 95 0.68 -10.09 1.05
CA PHE A 95 0.62 -11.52 1.34
C PHE A 95 -0.35 -12.30 0.46
N GLY A 96 -1.24 -11.62 -0.26
CA GLY A 96 -2.21 -12.26 -1.15
C GLY A 96 -1.87 -12.03 -2.61
N VAL A 97 -1.88 -10.78 -3.03
CA VAL A 97 -1.83 -10.42 -4.46
C VAL A 97 -0.44 -10.59 -5.07
N TYR A 98 0.62 -10.10 -4.40
CA TYR A 98 1.98 -10.19 -4.95
C TYR A 98 2.54 -11.63 -5.03
N PRO A 99 2.34 -12.51 -4.04
CA PRO A 99 2.80 -13.89 -4.11
C PRO A 99 2.10 -14.68 -5.21
N LEU A 100 0.79 -14.49 -5.36
CA LEU A 100 -0.01 -15.15 -6.40
C LEU A 100 0.43 -14.70 -7.81
N MET A 101 0.75 -13.42 -7.97
CA MET A 101 1.33 -12.90 -9.21
C MET A 101 2.69 -13.48 -9.53
N ALA A 102 3.54 -13.68 -8.52
CA ALA A 102 4.84 -14.31 -8.68
C ALA A 102 4.68 -15.77 -9.11
N GLU A 103 3.73 -16.50 -8.52
CA GLU A 103 3.43 -17.89 -8.88
C GLU A 103 2.92 -18.02 -10.32
N ILE A 104 1.98 -17.15 -10.74
CA ILE A 104 1.49 -17.10 -12.13
C ILE A 104 2.64 -16.82 -13.11
N ARG A 105 3.58 -15.95 -12.73
CA ARG A 105 4.76 -15.62 -13.55
C ARG A 105 5.74 -16.80 -13.67
N LEU A 106 5.88 -17.62 -12.64
CA LEU A 106 6.72 -18.83 -12.67
C LEU A 106 6.12 -19.93 -13.57
N GLN A 107 4.79 -20.01 -13.66
CA GLN A 107 4.09 -20.96 -14.53
C GLN A 107 4.10 -20.54 -16.01
N ALA A 108 4.32 -19.26 -16.31
CA ALA A 108 4.56 -18.79 -17.66
C ALA A 108 5.96 -19.24 -18.11
N HIS A 109 6.07 -20.44 -18.67
CA HIS A 109 7.31 -20.99 -19.26
C HIS A 109 7.90 -20.18 -20.43
N SER A 110 7.25 -19.06 -20.82
CA SER A 110 7.65 -18.19 -21.91
C SER A 110 7.89 -16.76 -21.37
N PRO A 111 8.92 -16.04 -21.85
CA PRO A 111 9.25 -14.68 -21.40
C PRO A 111 8.10 -13.66 -21.58
N ASP A 112 7.13 -13.94 -22.46
CA ASP A 112 5.92 -13.11 -22.64
C ASP A 112 4.71 -13.70 -21.89
N VAL A 113 4.60 -13.37 -20.59
CA VAL A 113 3.44 -13.70 -19.74
C VAL A 113 2.12 -13.27 -20.38
N MET A 114 2.15 -12.18 -21.16
CA MET A 114 0.97 -11.54 -21.74
C MET A 114 0.44 -12.23 -23.01
N GLN A 115 1.18 -13.21 -23.57
CA GLN A 115 0.78 -14.02 -24.73
C GLN A 115 0.52 -15.50 -24.38
N SER A 116 0.71 -15.88 -23.12
CA SER A 116 0.58 -17.26 -22.64
C SER A 116 -0.84 -17.60 -22.16
N ALA A 117 -1.13 -18.89 -21.94
CA ALA A 117 -2.41 -19.37 -21.40
C ALA A 117 -2.77 -18.78 -20.02
N VAL A 118 -1.81 -18.18 -19.31
CA VAL A 118 -1.99 -17.51 -18.00
C VAL A 118 -2.13 -15.98 -18.09
N ALA A 119 -2.18 -15.41 -19.31
CA ALA A 119 -2.29 -13.97 -19.53
C ALA A 119 -3.59 -13.37 -18.98
N GLU A 120 -4.71 -14.11 -19.05
CA GLU A 120 -5.99 -13.64 -18.49
C GLU A 120 -5.96 -13.56 -16.97
N SER A 121 -5.43 -14.60 -16.30
CA SER A 121 -5.29 -14.61 -14.84
C SER A 121 -4.35 -13.49 -14.36
N TYR A 122 -3.23 -13.28 -15.06
CA TYR A 122 -2.31 -12.19 -14.75
C TYR A 122 -2.97 -10.81 -14.93
N LYS A 123 -3.72 -10.58 -16.02
CA LYS A 123 -4.45 -9.32 -16.22
C LYS A 123 -5.50 -9.08 -15.15
N MET A 124 -6.25 -10.12 -14.77
CA MET A 124 -7.28 -10.03 -13.73
C MET A 124 -6.69 -9.61 -12.39
N TRP A 125 -5.65 -10.32 -11.91
CA TRP A 125 -5.00 -9.99 -10.64
C TRP A 125 -4.33 -8.62 -10.67
N HIS A 126 -3.87 -8.16 -11.84
CA HIS A 126 -3.23 -6.86 -12.00
C HIS A 126 -4.27 -5.73 -11.93
N GLY A 127 -5.46 -5.98 -12.48
CA GLY A 127 -6.62 -5.10 -12.32
C GLY A 127 -7.03 -5.00 -10.84
N ILE A 128 -7.16 -6.14 -10.15
CA ILE A 128 -7.52 -6.19 -8.73
C ILE A 128 -6.47 -5.44 -7.89
N SER A 129 -5.18 -5.69 -8.12
CA SER A 129 -4.10 -5.00 -7.40
C SER A 129 -4.17 -3.49 -7.60
N SER A 130 -4.43 -3.04 -8.84
CA SER A 130 -4.52 -1.62 -9.17
C SER A 130 -5.72 -0.94 -8.50
N ILE A 131 -6.87 -1.62 -8.45
CA ILE A 131 -8.07 -1.11 -7.77
C ILE A 131 -7.82 -1.02 -6.26
N LEU A 132 -7.26 -2.07 -5.65
CA LEU A 132 -6.91 -2.07 -4.22
C LEU A 132 -5.93 -0.93 -3.90
N TYR A 133 -4.91 -0.75 -4.72
CA TYR A 133 -3.93 0.33 -4.55
C TYR A 133 -4.56 1.73 -4.70
N LEU A 134 -5.50 1.90 -5.63
CA LEU A 134 -6.24 3.15 -5.78
C LEU A 134 -7.13 3.42 -4.57
N VAL A 135 -7.85 2.41 -4.08
CA VAL A 135 -8.67 2.53 -2.86
C VAL A 135 -7.79 2.89 -1.66
N GLU A 136 -6.66 2.23 -1.48
CA GLU A 136 -5.69 2.57 -0.42
C GLU A 136 -5.16 4.00 -0.57
N SER A 137 -4.89 4.46 -1.80
CA SER A 137 -4.49 5.84 -2.09
C SER A 137 -5.54 6.86 -1.67
N LEU A 138 -6.82 6.59 -1.97
CA LEU A 138 -7.94 7.47 -1.62
C LEU A 138 -8.19 7.49 -0.11
N LEU A 139 -8.08 6.34 0.56
CA LEU A 139 -8.13 6.26 2.01
C LEU A 139 -6.96 7.04 2.64
N GLY A 140 -5.76 6.94 2.07
CA GLY A 140 -4.60 7.75 2.48
C GLY A 140 -4.85 9.25 2.36
N ALA A 141 -5.47 9.70 1.26
CA ALA A 141 -5.88 11.10 1.10
C ALA A 141 -6.85 11.53 2.22
N ALA A 142 -7.87 10.71 2.50
CA ALA A 142 -8.83 10.97 3.56
C ALA A 142 -8.17 11.00 4.95
N LEU A 143 -7.19 10.12 5.21
CA LEU A 143 -6.40 10.11 6.44
C LEU A 143 -5.63 11.43 6.62
N VAL A 144 -4.93 11.89 5.59
CA VAL A 144 -4.18 13.15 5.62
C VAL A 144 -5.11 14.32 5.90
N ILE A 145 -6.20 14.46 5.15
CA ILE A 145 -7.18 15.55 5.31
C ILE A 145 -7.76 15.55 6.73
N LYS A 146 -8.15 14.39 7.24
CA LYS A 146 -8.74 14.27 8.59
C LYS A 146 -7.71 14.46 9.70
N SER A 147 -6.46 14.09 9.49
CA SER A 147 -5.38 14.31 10.46
C SER A 147 -5.00 15.79 10.61
N MET A 148 -5.23 16.60 9.56
CA MET A 148 -4.97 18.04 9.57
C MET A 148 -6.12 18.87 10.16
N GLN A 149 -7.33 18.31 10.26
CA GLN A 149 -8.45 18.98 10.93
C GLN A 149 -8.20 18.93 12.45
N LYS A 150 -7.83 20.09 13.04
CA LYS A 150 -7.73 20.23 14.50
C LYS A 150 -9.04 19.75 15.16
N PRO A 151 -9.00 19.05 16.31
CA PRO A 151 -10.20 18.79 17.07
C PRO A 151 -10.85 20.14 17.43
N ALA A 152 -12.14 20.29 17.08
CA ALA A 152 -12.95 21.44 17.44
C ALA A 152 -13.13 21.54 18.97
#